data_AF-A0A3C0AP25-F1
#
_entry.id   AF-A0A3C0AP25-F1
#
_cell.length_a   1.000
_cell.length_b   1.000
_cell.length_c   1.000
_cell.angle_alpha   90.00
_cell.angle_beta   90.00
_cell.angle_gamma   90.00
#
_symmetry.space_group_name_H-M   'P 1'
#
loop_
_entity.id
_entity.type
_entity.pdbx_description
1 polymer ?
#
loop_
_entity_poly.entity_id
_entity_poly.type
_entity_poly.pdbx_seq_one_letter_code
_entity_poly.pdbx_strand_id
1 'polypeptide(L)'
;MKRLYATLLEWFLQQQGTPRRSRTQAARQIESLEVRTMLAAHPLVDAPDVQFEVDQDWGSGRTANLLLNNDEATAFTDWQLEFNFAGEIQSLWNAEVENLGGGRYRITPPSWKPTLDVGETLAIG
;
A
#
# COMPACT_ATOMS: atom_id res chain seq x y z
N MET A 1 -29.22 27.28 52.69
CA MET A 1 -28.48 26.73 53.84
C MET A 1 -27.03 26.55 53.40
N LYS A 2 -26.12 27.55 53.43
CA LYS A 2 -25.29 28.06 54.54
C LYS A 2 -24.96 27.02 55.62
N ARG A 3 -23.69 26.59 55.66
CA ARG A 3 -22.72 26.55 56.78
C ARG A 3 -21.65 25.47 56.50
N LEU A 4 -20.33 25.58 56.73
CA LEU A 4 -19.40 26.59 57.23
C LEU A 4 -17.95 26.07 56.93
N TYR A 5 -17.01 27.00 56.84
CA TYR A 5 -15.57 26.84 56.60
C TYR A 5 -14.78 26.48 57.86
N ALA A 6 -13.62 25.82 57.71
CA ALA A 6 -12.39 26.04 58.49
C ALA A 6 -11.20 25.35 57.77
N THR A 7 -10.37 26.03 56.95
CA THR A 7 -9.03 26.59 57.30
C THR A 7 -8.16 25.65 58.16
N LEU A 8 -6.94 25.28 57.76
CA LEU A 8 -5.80 26.20 57.67
C LEU A 8 -4.67 25.62 56.79
N LEU A 9 -4.09 26.51 55.98
CA LEU A 9 -2.81 26.41 55.28
C LEU A 9 -1.64 26.04 56.22
N GLU A 10 -0.51 25.67 55.59
CA GLU A 10 0.89 25.69 56.07
C GLU A 10 1.54 24.33 56.34
N TRP A 11 1.98 23.68 55.26
CA TRP A 11 3.33 23.10 55.23
C TRP A 11 3.90 23.20 53.80
N PHE A 12 4.06 24.44 53.34
CA PHE A 12 4.73 24.79 52.08
C PHE A 12 6.16 25.23 52.41
N LEU A 13 7.12 24.62 51.72
CA LEU A 13 8.55 24.96 51.61
C LEU A 13 9.42 24.74 52.86
N GLN A 14 10.25 23.68 52.83
CA GLN A 14 11.73 23.69 52.92
C GLN A 14 12.17 22.20 53.11
N GLN A 15 13.05 21.51 52.38
CA GLN A 15 14.28 21.81 51.63
C GLN A 15 14.51 20.64 50.63
N GLN A 16 14.56 20.84 49.31
CA GLN A 16 15.77 21.03 48.46
C GLN A 16 16.90 19.99 48.65
N GLY A 17 17.06 19.09 47.67
CA GLY A 17 18.21 18.18 47.51
C GLY A 17 17.96 16.98 46.56
N THR A 18 18.18 17.14 45.25
CA THR A 18 18.30 16.09 44.20
C THR A 18 19.69 15.37 44.28
N PRO A 19 19.99 14.22 43.60
CA PRO A 19 19.50 13.83 42.26
C PRO A 19 19.30 12.33 41.90
N ARG A 20 18.58 12.16 40.77
CA ARG A 20 18.71 11.17 39.67
C ARG A 20 18.66 9.67 39.98
N ARG A 21 17.55 9.05 39.56
CA ARG A 21 17.61 7.88 38.66
C ARG A 21 16.86 8.21 37.37
N SER A 22 17.64 8.45 36.31
CA SER A 22 17.14 8.44 34.95
C SER A 22 16.58 7.04 34.66
N ARG A 23 15.26 6.90 34.61
CA ARG A 23 14.67 5.81 33.84
C ARG A 23 14.04 6.42 32.61
N THR A 24 14.83 6.45 31.55
CA THR A 24 14.37 6.53 30.16
C THR A 24 13.26 5.49 30.00
N GLN A 25 12.01 5.91 30.15
CA GLN A 25 10.89 5.14 29.61
C GLN A 25 10.51 5.89 28.35
N ALA A 26 11.17 5.45 27.27
CA ALA A 26 10.84 5.81 25.91
C ALA A 26 9.31 5.90 25.81
N ALA A 27 8.83 7.05 25.33
CA ALA A 27 7.50 7.13 24.79
C ALA A 27 7.39 5.98 23.80
N ARG A 28 6.67 4.91 24.18
CA ARG A 28 6.15 3.96 23.21
C ARG A 28 5.21 4.82 22.39
N GLN A 29 5.74 5.36 21.30
CA GLN A 29 4.97 5.87 20.21
C GLN A 29 4.13 4.67 19.77
N ILE A 30 2.88 4.65 20.21
CA ILE A 30 1.88 3.71 19.72
C ILE A 30 1.56 4.24 18.32
N GLU A 31 2.47 4.02 17.38
CA GLU A 31 2.07 3.98 15.99
C GLU A 31 1.23 2.71 15.84
N SER A 32 0.00 2.87 15.39
CA SER A 32 -0.92 1.74 15.24
C SER A 32 -0.26 0.68 14.38
N LEU A 33 -0.17 -0.55 14.91
CA LEU A 33 0.29 -1.71 14.14
C LEU A 33 -0.60 -1.93 12.89
N GLU A 34 -1.83 -1.44 12.90
CA GLU A 34 -2.76 -1.49 11.77
C GLU A 34 -2.20 -0.75 10.55
N VAL A 35 -1.61 0.44 10.72
CA VAL A 35 -1.00 1.20 9.60
C VAL A 35 0.16 0.40 8.97
N ARG A 36 0.97 -0.25 9.81
CA ARG A 36 2.12 -1.04 9.37
C ARG A 36 1.71 -2.34 8.66
N THR A 37 0.54 -2.89 9.02
CA THR A 37 0.00 -4.10 8.37
C THR A 37 -0.70 -3.75 7.05
N MET A 38 -1.35 -2.59 6.94
CA MET A 38 -1.94 -2.12 5.68
C MET A 38 -0.91 -1.74 4.62
N LEU A 39 0.26 -1.23 5.02
CA LEU A 39 1.38 -0.95 4.10
C LEU A 39 2.05 -2.23 3.56
N ALA A 40 1.85 -3.38 4.22
CA ALA A 40 2.54 -4.62 3.86
C ALA A 40 1.90 -5.37 2.67
N ALA A 41 0.74 -4.93 2.19
CA ALA A 41 0.02 -5.57 1.08
C ALA A 41 0.17 -4.83 -0.27
N HIS A 42 0.66 -3.59 -0.28
CA HIS A 42 1.03 -2.88 -1.52
C HIS A 42 2.55 -2.94 -1.66
N PRO A 43 3.10 -3.98 -2.32
CA PRO A 43 4.54 -4.24 -2.36
C PRO A 43 5.32 -3.16 -3.13
N LEU A 44 4.64 -2.23 -3.80
CA LEU A 44 5.23 -1.19 -4.63
C LEU A 44 4.54 0.15 -4.32
N VAL A 45 5.26 1.06 -3.68
CA VAL A 45 4.85 2.47 -3.58
C VAL A 45 5.01 3.10 -4.96
N ASP A 46 4.02 3.87 -5.41
CA ASP A 46 3.98 4.52 -6.73
C ASP A 46 3.81 3.52 -7.89
N ALA A 47 3.00 2.48 -7.67
CA ALA A 47 2.55 1.59 -8.73
C ALA A 47 1.12 1.09 -8.43
N PRO A 48 0.33 0.74 -9.46
CA PRO A 48 -0.96 0.07 -9.24
C PRO A 48 -0.78 -1.27 -8.50
N ASP A 49 -1.72 -1.61 -7.63
CA ASP A 49 -1.91 -2.98 -7.18
C ASP A 49 -2.24 -3.88 -8.37
N VAL A 50 -1.66 -5.07 -8.43
CA VAL A 50 -1.83 -6.01 -9.54
C VAL A 50 -2.26 -7.36 -9.01
N GLN A 51 -3.47 -7.77 -9.38
CA GLN A 51 -4.02 -9.07 -9.01
C GLN A 51 -4.11 -9.97 -10.23
N PHE A 52 -3.72 -11.24 -10.08
CA PHE A 52 -3.73 -12.22 -11.15
C PHE A 52 -4.77 -13.31 -10.89
N GLU A 53 -5.64 -13.53 -11.87
CA GLU A 53 -6.71 -14.52 -11.80
C GLU A 53 -6.66 -15.47 -13.00
N VAL A 54 -6.94 -16.74 -12.75
CA VAL A 54 -7.17 -17.74 -13.79
C VAL A 54 -8.65 -17.75 -14.10
N ASP A 55 -9.05 -17.45 -15.33
CA ASP A 55 -10.46 -17.54 -15.73
C ASP A 55 -10.81 -18.97 -16.17
N GLN A 56 -10.07 -19.51 -17.14
CA GLN A 56 -10.20 -20.91 -17.56
C GLN A 56 -8.86 -21.58 -17.78
N ASP A 57 -8.76 -22.85 -17.40
CA ASP A 57 -7.62 -23.71 -17.65
C ASP A 57 -8.10 -25.04 -18.23
N TRP A 58 -7.62 -25.35 -19.44
CA TRP A 58 -7.94 -26.61 -20.14
C TRP A 58 -6.70 -27.51 -20.31
N GLY A 59 -5.64 -27.27 -19.54
CA GLY A 59 -4.43 -28.09 -19.44
C GLY A 59 -3.37 -27.81 -20.51
N SER A 60 -3.76 -27.60 -21.77
CA SER A 60 -2.84 -27.21 -22.85
C SER A 60 -2.75 -25.69 -23.06
N GLY A 61 -3.61 -24.92 -22.38
CA GLY A 61 -3.69 -23.47 -22.46
C GLY A 61 -4.58 -22.92 -21.36
N ARG A 62 -4.56 -21.59 -21.24
CA ARG A 62 -5.23 -20.88 -20.16
C ARG A 62 -5.66 -19.50 -20.60
N THR A 63 -6.78 -19.01 -20.08
CA THR A 63 -7.12 -17.59 -20.04
C THR A 63 -6.88 -17.06 -18.63
N ALA A 64 -6.39 -15.83 -18.53
CA ALA A 64 -6.08 -15.21 -17.27
C ALA A 64 -6.42 -13.72 -17.33
N ASN A 65 -6.69 -13.12 -16.18
CA ASN A 65 -6.85 -11.68 -16.07
C ASN A 65 -5.78 -11.11 -15.13
N LEU A 66 -5.30 -9.92 -15.46
CA LEU A 66 -4.62 -9.03 -14.52
C LEU A 66 -5.55 -7.85 -14.23
N LEU A 67 -5.82 -7.61 -12.95
CA LEU A 67 -6.57 -6.45 -12.48
C LEU A 67 -5.58 -5.43 -11.94
N LEU A 68 -5.47 -4.30 -12.63
CA LEU A 68 -4.60 -3.18 -12.27
C LEU A 68 -5.45 -2.17 -11.52
N ASN A 69 -5.26 -2.04 -10.21
CA ASN A 69 -5.98 -1.11 -9.35
C ASN A 69 -5.06 0.03 -8.93
N ASN A 70 -5.36 1.25 -9.37
CA ASN A 70 -4.63 2.43 -8.94
C ASN A 70 -5.21 2.94 -7.62
N ASP A 71 -4.65 2.48 -6.50
CA ASP A 71 -4.96 2.98 -5.15
C ASP A 71 -4.01 4.13 -4.72
N GLU A 72 -3.16 4.60 -5.62
CA GLU A 72 -2.22 5.69 -5.39
C GLU A 72 -2.89 7.07 -5.53
N ALA A 73 -2.21 8.11 -5.05
CA ALA A 73 -2.73 9.47 -5.08
C ALA A 73 -2.67 10.16 -6.46
N THR A 74 -2.05 9.52 -7.45
CA THR A 74 -1.80 10.07 -8.80
C THR A 74 -2.18 9.11 -9.90
N ALA A 75 -2.59 9.64 -11.05
CA ALA A 75 -2.88 8.85 -12.24
C ALA A 75 -1.59 8.35 -12.90
N PHE A 76 -1.64 7.16 -13.49
CA PHE A 76 -0.55 6.58 -14.26
C PHE A 76 -0.85 6.71 -15.76
N THR A 77 -0.07 7.54 -16.45
CA THR A 77 -0.16 7.71 -17.91
C THR A 77 1.01 7.00 -18.59
N ASP A 78 0.74 6.33 -19.71
CA ASP A 78 1.74 5.58 -20.49
C ASP A 78 2.50 4.54 -19.65
N TRP A 79 1.77 3.87 -18.76
CA TRP A 79 2.32 2.89 -17.82
C TRP A 79 2.95 1.68 -18.53
N GLN A 80 3.86 1.00 -17.84
CA GLN A 80 4.52 -0.20 -18.33
C GLN A 80 4.58 -1.25 -17.24
N LEU A 81 4.19 -2.48 -17.57
CA LEU A 81 4.32 -3.64 -16.71
C LEU A 81 5.27 -4.64 -17.38
N GLU A 82 6.42 -4.89 -16.75
CA GLU A 82 7.39 -5.86 -17.24
C GLU A 82 7.50 -7.06 -16.30
N PHE A 83 7.49 -8.26 -16.86
CA PHE A 83 7.63 -9.50 -16.10
C PHE A 83 8.27 -10.61 -16.91
N ASN A 84 8.73 -11.64 -16.20
CA ASN A 84 9.23 -12.86 -16.79
C ASN A 84 8.13 -13.91 -16.84
N PHE A 85 7.95 -14.54 -17.99
CA PHE A 85 7.01 -15.62 -18.20
C PHE A 85 7.63 -16.68 -19.12
N ALA A 86 7.59 -17.94 -18.67
CA ALA A 86 8.17 -19.06 -19.40
C ALA A 86 7.27 -19.58 -20.53
N GLY A 87 5.97 -19.24 -20.50
CA GLY A 87 5.03 -19.58 -21.56
C GLY A 87 5.00 -18.53 -22.66
N GLU A 88 4.03 -18.69 -23.56
CA GLU A 88 3.78 -17.76 -24.66
C GLU A 88 2.41 -17.09 -24.50
N ILE A 89 2.38 -15.76 -24.66
CA ILE A 89 1.12 -14.99 -24.73
C ILE A 89 0.66 -15.01 -26.20
N GLN A 90 -0.43 -15.74 -26.47
CA GLN A 90 -0.96 -15.89 -27.85
C GLN A 90 -1.89 -14.76 -28.27
N SER A 91 -2.60 -14.16 -27.31
CA SER A 91 -3.53 -13.06 -27.51
C SER A 91 -3.57 -12.22 -26.24
N LEU A 92 -3.89 -10.94 -26.39
CA LEU A 92 -4.11 -10.00 -25.30
C LEU A 92 -5.27 -9.07 -25.67
N TRP A 93 -6.11 -8.71 -24.70
CA TRP A 93 -7.14 -7.68 -24.81
C TRP A 93 -6.96 -6.59 -23.76
N ASN A 94 -7.51 -5.41 -24.07
CA ASN A 94 -7.46 -4.20 -23.22
C ASN A 94 -6.04 -3.73 -22.85
N ALA A 95 -5.01 -4.19 -23.54
CA ALA A 95 -3.63 -3.74 -23.44
C ALA A 95 -2.84 -4.20 -24.68
N GLU A 96 -1.60 -3.74 -24.79
CA GLU A 96 -0.66 -4.13 -25.85
C GLU A 96 0.50 -4.93 -25.24
N VAL A 97 1.01 -5.94 -25.94
CA VAL A 97 2.14 -6.78 -25.49
C VAL A 97 3.33 -6.68 -26.44
N GLU A 98 4.51 -6.52 -25.85
CA GLU A 98 5.80 -6.63 -26.51
C GLU A 98 6.58 -7.82 -25.91
N ASN A 99 7.03 -8.75 -26.76
CA ASN A 99 7.92 -9.83 -26.36
C ASN A 99 9.38 -9.33 -26.45
N LEU A 100 10.01 -9.13 -25.29
CA LEU A 100 11.38 -8.63 -25.17
C LEU A 100 12.45 -9.73 -25.31
N GLY A 101 12.03 -10.97 -25.58
CA GLY A 101 12.88 -12.14 -25.68
C GLY A 101 13.40 -12.66 -24.34
N GLY A 102 13.82 -13.93 -24.33
CA GLY A 102 14.34 -14.60 -23.13
C GLY A 102 13.27 -14.82 -22.05
N GLY A 103 12.00 -14.97 -22.45
CA GLY A 103 10.88 -15.13 -21.53
C GLY A 103 10.51 -13.83 -20.79
N ARG A 104 10.78 -12.67 -21.39
CA ARG A 104 10.43 -11.35 -20.84
C ARG A 104 9.35 -10.69 -21.68
N TYR A 105 8.36 -10.10 -21.04
CA TYR A 105 7.26 -9.42 -21.67
C TYR A 105 7.09 -8.02 -21.08
N ARG A 106 6.69 -7.07 -21.93
CA ARG A 106 6.22 -5.75 -21.54
C ARG A 106 4.78 -5.58 -21.97
N ILE A 107 3.94 -5.13 -21.04
CA ILE A 107 2.56 -4.75 -21.28
C ILE A 107 2.44 -3.24 -21.15
N THR A 108 1.75 -2.63 -22.12
CA THR A 108 1.47 -1.19 -22.16
C THR A 108 -0.04 -0.94 -22.27
N PRO A 109 -0.52 0.27 -21.91
CA PRO A 109 -1.93 0.58 -22.00
C PRO A 109 -2.46 0.43 -23.43
N PRO A 110 -3.78 0.19 -23.56
CA PRO A 110 -4.41 0.25 -24.86
C PRO A 110 -4.44 1.69 -25.37
N SER A 111 -4.33 1.87 -26.69
CA SER A 111 -4.30 3.19 -27.32
C SER A 111 -5.52 4.08 -27.01
N TRP A 112 -6.68 3.48 -26.70
CA TRP A 112 -7.91 4.20 -26.37
C TRP A 112 -8.00 4.64 -24.90
N LYS A 113 -7.11 4.13 -24.03
CA LYS A 113 -7.05 4.47 -22.60
C LYS A 113 -5.60 4.42 -22.09
N PRO A 114 -4.79 5.43 -22.44
CA PRO A 114 -3.38 5.51 -22.04
C PRO A 114 -3.18 5.80 -20.55
N THR A 115 -4.23 6.26 -19.87
CA THR A 115 -4.19 6.66 -18.45
C THR A 115 -5.03 5.71 -17.58
N LEU A 116 -4.47 5.34 -16.44
CA LEU A 116 -5.16 4.68 -15.34
C LEU A 116 -5.37 5.72 -14.23
N ASP A 117 -6.60 6.18 -14.07
CA ASP A 117 -6.94 7.27 -13.15
C ASP A 117 -6.88 6.81 -11.68
N VAL A 118 -6.82 7.78 -10.76
CA VAL A 118 -6.83 7.51 -9.31
C VAL A 118 -8.13 6.80 -8.92
N GLY A 119 -8.01 5.70 -8.20
CA GLY A 119 -9.12 4.86 -7.76
C GLY A 119 -9.71 3.98 -8.86
N GLU A 120 -9.09 3.92 -10.03
CA GLU A 120 -9.58 3.14 -11.15
C GLU A 120 -9.01 1.72 -11.16
N THR A 121 -9.83 0.76 -11.60
CA THR A 121 -9.39 -0.60 -11.91
C THR A 121 -9.51 -0.89 -13.41
N LEU A 122 -8.44 -1.40 -14.02
CA LEU A 122 -8.43 -1.88 -15.41
C LEU A 122 -8.17 -3.39 -15.42
N ALA A 123 -9.04 -4.15 -16.09
CA ALA A 123 -8.86 -5.57 -16.34
C ALA A 123 -8.30 -5.81 -17.74
N ILE A 124 -7.17 -6.52 -17.80
CA ILE A 124 -6.50 -6.97 -19.02
C ILE A 124 -6.39 -8.50 -18.99
N GLY A 125 -6.28 -9.15 -20.15
CA GLY A 125 -6.10 -10.62 -20.21
C GLY A 125 -5.70 -11.11 -21.58
#